data_AF-A0A1B3WS68-F1
#
_entry.id   AF-A0A1B3WS68-F1
#
_cell.length_a   1.000
_cell.length_b   1.000
_cell.length_c   1.000
_cell.angle_alpha   90.00
_cell.angle_beta   90.00
_cell.angle_gamma   90.00
#
_symmetry.space_group_name_H-M   'P 1'
#
loop_
_entity.id
_entity.type
_entity.pdbx_description
1 polymer ?
#
loop_
_entity_poly.entity_id
_entity_poly.type
_entity_poly.pdbx_seq_one_letter_code
_entity_poly.pdbx_strand_id
1 'polypeptide(L)'
;MKFFRGIVIGVVVGFAISGLILILVTGEKEETLTLAPRPTTRPLTVEIYGAVNRPGVYEFNAPLTVNDLADAAGGLTGEADRERSRLATRVRDGDLIWIPTRVSETITLTPFLNSPASSKININTAGSEELQTLPGIGAKKAADIIAYREANGGFSEISDLLNVEGLGEKTIERFYDLATVE
;
A
#
# COMPACT_ATOMS: atom_id res chain seq x y z
N MET A 1 70.42 -0.24 -65.93
CA MET A 1 70.01 -0.03 -64.51
C MET A 1 68.85 0.96 -64.31
N LYS A 2 68.59 1.94 -65.19
CA LYS A 2 67.49 2.91 -65.01
C LYS A 2 66.07 2.30 -65.14
N PHE A 3 65.90 1.30 -66.03
CA PHE A 3 64.62 0.63 -66.27
C PHE A 3 64.11 -0.15 -65.04
N PHE A 4 65.00 -0.84 -64.33
CA PHE A 4 64.65 -1.62 -63.13
C PHE A 4 64.19 -0.74 -61.96
N ARG A 5 64.70 0.50 -61.85
CA ARG A 5 64.31 1.43 -60.78
C ARG A 5 62.86 1.90 -60.92
N GLY A 6 62.36 2.08 -62.14
CA GLY A 6 60.95 2.42 -62.38
C GLY A 6 59.99 1.31 -61.97
N ILE A 7 60.36 0.05 -62.25
CA ILE A 7 59.57 -1.13 -61.87
C ILE A 7 59.50 -1.27 -60.33
N VAL A 8 60.63 -1.12 -59.64
CA VAL A 8 60.69 -1.23 -58.17
C VAL A 8 59.86 -0.14 -57.50
N ILE A 9 59.91 1.10 -58.01
CA ILE A 9 59.09 2.21 -57.49
C ILE A 9 57.59 1.94 -57.70
N GLY A 10 57.20 1.44 -58.88
CA GLY A 10 55.80 1.11 -59.17
C GLY A 10 55.24 0.04 -58.23
N VAL A 11 56.02 -1.00 -57.92
CA VAL A 11 55.61 -2.08 -56.99
C VAL A 11 55.44 -1.54 -55.56
N VAL A 12 56.37 -0.71 -55.08
CA VAL A 12 56.30 -0.14 -53.72
C VAL A 12 55.08 0.79 -53.58
N VAL A 13 54.83 1.62 -54.58
CA VAL A 13 53.65 2.52 -54.59
C VAL A 13 52.35 1.70 -54.65
N GLY A 14 52.32 0.64 -55.46
CA GLY A 14 51.17 -0.27 -55.53
C GLY A 14 50.86 -0.93 -54.18
N PHE A 15 51.89 -1.44 -53.48
CA PHE A 15 51.71 -2.01 -52.14
C PHE A 15 51.26 -0.97 -51.11
N ALA A 16 51.78 0.26 -51.17
CA ALA A 16 51.38 1.34 -50.27
C ALA A 16 49.90 1.72 -50.46
N ILE A 17 49.46 1.83 -51.72
CA ILE A 17 48.06 2.14 -52.05
C ILE A 17 47.14 0.97 -51.65
N SER A 18 47.56 -0.28 -51.92
CA SER A 18 46.79 -1.46 -51.52
C SER A 18 46.65 -1.59 -50.01
N GLY A 19 47.71 -1.27 -49.25
CA GLY A 19 47.67 -1.27 -47.79
C GLY A 19 46.75 -0.17 -47.25
N LEU A 20 46.78 1.02 -47.86
CA LEU A 20 45.90 2.13 -47.49
C LEU A 20 44.42 1.81 -47.75
N ILE A 21 44.12 1.16 -48.89
CA ILE A 21 42.76 0.70 -49.22
C ILE A 21 42.30 -0.36 -48.21
N LEU A 22 43.16 -1.30 -47.83
CA LEU A 22 42.81 -2.33 -46.85
C LEU A 22 42.45 -1.70 -45.49
N ILE A 23 43.22 -0.71 -45.05
CA ILE A 23 42.96 0.02 -43.79
C ILE A 23 41.63 0.78 -43.84
N LEU A 24 41.33 1.43 -44.96
CA LEU A 24 40.06 2.16 -45.15
C LEU A 24 38.85 1.24 -45.17
N VAL A 25 38.98 0.02 -45.73
CA VAL A 25 37.87 -0.96 -45.79
C VAL A 25 37.65 -1.67 -44.46
N THR A 26 38.68 -1.88 -43.64
CA THR A 26 38.54 -2.51 -42.32
C THR A 26 37.94 -1.61 -41.23
N GLY A 27 37.58 -0.36 -41.57
CA GLY A 27 37.13 0.67 -40.63
C GLY A 27 35.65 0.62 -40.23
N GLU A 28 34.84 -0.26 -40.82
CA GLU A 28 33.45 -0.44 -40.40
C GLU A 28 33.39 -1.45 -39.27
N LYS A 29 33.64 -0.98 -38.04
CA LYS A 29 33.29 -1.71 -36.83
C LYS A 29 31.78 -1.91 -36.88
N GLU A 30 31.35 -3.14 -37.10
CA GLU A 30 29.95 -3.52 -36.93
C GLU A 30 29.55 -3.11 -35.51
N GLU A 31 28.80 -2.00 -35.39
CA GLU A 31 28.05 -1.70 -34.19
C GLU A 31 27.03 -2.82 -34.06
N THR A 32 27.43 -3.90 -33.38
CA THR A 32 26.52 -4.92 -32.91
C THR A 32 25.43 -4.20 -32.13
N LEU A 33 24.28 -4.04 -32.77
CA LEU A 33 23.03 -3.63 -32.15
C LEU A 33 22.75 -4.65 -31.05
N THR A 34 23.30 -4.37 -29.87
CA THR A 34 23.09 -5.21 -28.70
C THR A 34 21.65 -4.94 -28.29
N LEU A 35 20.74 -5.81 -28.76
CA LEU A 35 19.36 -5.80 -28.32
C LEU A 35 19.41 -6.08 -26.81
N ALA A 36 19.18 -5.04 -26.01
CA ALA A 36 18.97 -5.23 -24.59
C ALA A 36 17.86 -6.28 -24.43
N PRO A 37 18.02 -7.29 -23.54
CA PRO A 37 16.92 -8.19 -23.25
C PRO A 37 15.71 -7.34 -22.88
N ARG A 38 14.54 -7.63 -23.47
CA ARG A 38 13.31 -6.98 -23.05
C ARG A 38 13.21 -7.17 -21.53
N PRO A 39 12.96 -6.12 -20.73
CA PRO A 39 12.79 -6.28 -19.30
C PRO A 39 11.71 -7.33 -19.10
N THR A 40 12.08 -8.48 -18.51
CA THR A 40 11.10 -9.48 -18.09
C THR A 40 10.27 -8.80 -17.02
N THR A 41 9.05 -8.38 -17.35
CA THR A 41 8.13 -7.80 -16.38
C THR A 41 7.93 -8.86 -15.30
N ARG A 42 8.42 -8.59 -14.09
CA ARG A 42 8.11 -9.45 -12.94
C ARG A 42 6.59 -9.42 -12.75
N PRO A 43 5.94 -10.57 -12.51
CA PRO A 43 4.51 -10.60 -12.25
C PRO A 43 4.23 -9.77 -10.99
N LEU A 44 3.36 -8.77 -11.13
CA LEU A 44 2.79 -7.98 -10.05
C LEU A 44 1.80 -8.84 -9.29
N THR A 45 2.02 -9.03 -8.00
CA THR A 45 1.08 -9.72 -7.11
C THR A 45 0.23 -8.69 -6.41
N VAL A 46 -1.09 -8.81 -6.51
CA VAL A 46 -2.05 -7.86 -5.94
C VAL A 46 -3.15 -8.61 -5.23
N GLU A 47 -3.52 -8.12 -4.06
CA GLU A 47 -4.54 -8.72 -3.22
C GLU A 47 -5.79 -7.84 -3.20
N ILE A 48 -6.96 -8.40 -3.51
CA ILE A 48 -8.24 -7.66 -3.54
C ILE A 48 -9.29 -8.28 -2.63
N TYR A 49 -9.96 -7.43 -1.84
CA TYR A 49 -11.04 -7.80 -0.92
C TYR A 49 -12.19 -6.79 -0.93
N GLY A 50 -13.32 -7.20 -0.33
CA GLY A 50 -14.50 -6.36 -0.13
C GLY A 50 -15.61 -6.68 -1.11
N ALA A 51 -16.23 -5.65 -1.68
CA ALA A 51 -17.39 -5.76 -2.56
C ALA A 51 -17.05 -6.22 -4.00
N VAL A 52 -16.38 -7.36 -4.13
CA VAL A 52 -16.00 -7.99 -5.42
C VAL A 52 -16.45 -9.45 -5.45
N ASN A 53 -16.78 -9.96 -6.64
CA ASN A 53 -17.34 -11.31 -6.76
C ASN A 53 -16.35 -12.42 -6.37
N ARG A 54 -15.06 -12.24 -6.64
CA ARG A 54 -14.01 -13.22 -6.35
C ARG A 54 -12.81 -12.55 -5.65
N PRO A 55 -12.88 -12.34 -4.33
CA PRO A 55 -11.74 -11.84 -3.58
C PRO A 55 -10.57 -12.84 -3.58
N GLY A 56 -9.35 -12.34 -3.50
CA GLY A 56 -8.14 -13.16 -3.50
C GLY A 56 -6.93 -12.45 -4.08
N VAL A 57 -5.87 -13.23 -4.30
CA VAL A 57 -4.59 -12.78 -4.86
C VAL A 57 -4.59 -13.01 -6.37
N TYR A 58 -4.18 -12.00 -7.12
CA TYR A 58 -4.09 -12.02 -8.57
C TYR A 58 -2.68 -11.62 -9.01
N GLU A 59 -2.16 -12.32 -10.00
CA GLU A 59 -0.85 -12.06 -10.59
C GLU A 59 -1.00 -11.45 -12.00
N PHE A 60 -0.27 -10.36 -12.27
CA PHE A 60 -0.35 -9.66 -13.54
C PHE A 60 1.01 -9.31 -14.11
N ASN A 61 1.17 -9.48 -15.42
CA ASN A 61 2.43 -9.19 -16.11
C ASN A 61 2.54 -7.73 -16.60
N ALA A 62 1.58 -6.88 -16.26
CA ALA A 62 1.50 -5.49 -16.68
C ALA A 62 0.89 -4.60 -15.57
N PRO A 63 1.26 -3.30 -15.50
CA PRO A 63 0.62 -2.36 -14.59
C PRO A 63 -0.84 -2.16 -14.99
N LEU A 64 -1.75 -2.44 -14.08
CA LEU A 64 -3.20 -2.38 -14.29
C LEU A 64 -3.84 -1.36 -13.36
N THR A 65 -5.07 -0.98 -13.68
CA THR A 65 -5.88 -0.14 -12.78
C THR A 65 -6.68 -0.99 -11.81
N VAL A 66 -7.14 -0.38 -10.71
CA VAL A 66 -8.05 -1.02 -9.75
C VAL A 66 -9.33 -1.50 -10.45
N ASN A 67 -9.79 -0.81 -11.49
CA ASN A 67 -10.91 -1.27 -12.31
C ASN A 67 -10.61 -2.59 -13.02
N ASP A 68 -9.46 -2.68 -13.70
CA ASP A 68 -9.08 -3.89 -14.43
C ASP A 68 -8.89 -5.09 -13.47
N LEU A 69 -8.38 -4.82 -12.26
CA LEU A 69 -8.28 -5.79 -11.18
C LEU A 69 -9.66 -6.26 -10.71
N ALA A 70 -10.61 -5.33 -10.54
CA ALA A 70 -11.98 -5.66 -10.16
C ALA A 70 -12.69 -6.48 -11.25
N ASP A 71 -12.46 -6.17 -12.52
CA ASP A 71 -12.97 -6.94 -13.65
C ASP A 71 -12.38 -8.36 -13.67
N ALA A 72 -11.07 -8.50 -13.43
CA ALA A 72 -10.41 -9.81 -13.26
C ALA A 72 -10.96 -10.59 -12.05
N ALA A 73 -11.38 -9.89 -10.99
CA ALA A 73 -12.06 -10.45 -9.83
C ALA A 73 -13.55 -10.78 -10.07
N GLY A 74 -14.00 -10.80 -11.33
CA GLY A 74 -15.37 -11.12 -11.71
C GLY A 74 -16.34 -9.93 -11.59
N GLY A 75 -15.82 -8.71 -11.48
CA GLY A 75 -16.57 -7.48 -11.35
C GLY A 75 -16.93 -7.12 -9.90
N LEU A 76 -17.29 -5.84 -9.73
CA LEU A 76 -17.81 -5.28 -8.48
C LEU A 76 -19.20 -5.87 -8.18
N THR A 77 -19.49 -6.17 -6.90
CA THR A 77 -20.83 -6.61 -6.48
C THR A 77 -21.84 -5.45 -6.56
N GLY A 78 -23.14 -5.75 -6.52
CA GLY A 78 -24.20 -4.72 -6.50
C GLY A 78 -24.13 -3.80 -5.28
N GLU A 79 -23.48 -4.28 -4.22
CA GLU A 79 -23.22 -3.55 -2.99
C GLU A 79 -21.95 -2.71 -3.07
N ALA A 80 -21.17 -2.74 -4.16
CA ALA A 80 -19.89 -2.00 -4.22
C ALA A 80 -20.07 -0.50 -4.39
N ASP A 81 -19.34 0.27 -3.58
CA ASP A 81 -19.34 1.73 -3.67
C ASP A 81 -18.35 2.20 -4.72
N ARG A 82 -18.86 2.36 -5.95
CA ARG A 82 -18.11 2.87 -7.10
C ARG A 82 -17.59 4.30 -6.93
N GLU A 83 -18.22 5.11 -6.07
CA GLU A 83 -17.81 6.52 -5.90
C GLU A 83 -16.62 6.65 -4.95
N ARG A 84 -16.58 5.78 -3.93
CA ARG A 84 -15.45 5.70 -2.98
C ARG A 84 -14.31 4.81 -3.47
N SER A 85 -14.59 3.89 -4.39
CA SER A 85 -13.57 3.05 -5.01
C SER A 85 -12.73 3.88 -5.98
N ARG A 86 -11.43 4.00 -5.72
CA ARG A 86 -10.50 4.71 -6.62
C ARG A 86 -10.14 3.85 -7.83
N LEU A 87 -11.13 3.57 -8.68
CA LEU A 87 -11.06 2.63 -9.80
C LEU A 87 -9.97 2.99 -10.83
N ALA A 88 -9.64 4.27 -10.97
CA ALA A 88 -8.59 4.75 -11.88
C ALA A 88 -7.17 4.71 -11.28
N THR A 89 -7.01 4.29 -10.03
CA THR A 89 -5.69 4.19 -9.40
C THR A 89 -4.89 3.06 -10.04
N ARG A 90 -3.62 3.34 -10.36
CA ARG A 90 -2.68 2.31 -10.81
C ARG A 90 -2.27 1.45 -9.63
N VAL A 91 -2.34 0.15 -9.86
CA VAL A 91 -1.97 -0.88 -8.91
C VAL A 91 -0.48 -1.21 -9.05
N ARG A 92 0.19 -1.41 -7.92
CA ARG A 92 1.60 -1.77 -7.79
C ARG A 92 1.76 -3.17 -7.20
N ASP A 93 2.98 -3.68 -7.28
CA ASP A 93 3.35 -4.97 -6.72
C ASP A 93 3.23 -4.94 -5.19
N GLY A 94 2.52 -5.91 -4.62
CA GLY A 94 2.23 -5.99 -3.20
C GLY A 94 1.12 -5.04 -2.71
N ASP A 95 0.38 -4.38 -3.61
CA ASP A 95 -0.74 -3.53 -3.20
C ASP A 95 -1.91 -4.38 -2.67
N LEU A 96 -2.48 -3.92 -1.55
CA LEU A 96 -3.72 -4.43 -0.98
C LEU A 96 -4.86 -3.47 -1.31
N ILE A 97 -5.82 -3.94 -2.08
CA ILE A 97 -6.95 -3.16 -2.57
C ILE A 97 -8.22 -3.59 -1.85
N TRP A 98 -8.81 -2.68 -1.08
CA TRP A 98 -10.11 -2.88 -0.45
C TRP A 98 -11.20 -2.10 -1.19
N ILE A 99 -12.26 -2.79 -1.59
CA ILE A 99 -13.45 -2.21 -2.23
C ILE A 99 -14.56 -2.02 -1.18
N PRO A 100 -14.91 -0.77 -0.82
CA PRO A 100 -15.96 -0.49 0.14
C PRO A 100 -17.35 -0.86 -0.40
N THR A 101 -18.26 -1.24 0.49
CA THR A 101 -19.68 -1.41 0.20
C THR A 101 -20.45 -0.09 0.32
N ARG A 102 -21.48 0.10 -0.50
CA ARG A 102 -22.51 1.14 -0.41
C ARG A 102 -23.32 0.86 0.82
N VAL A 103 -22.89 1.42 1.94
CA VAL A 103 -23.73 1.49 3.11
C VAL A 103 -24.93 2.37 2.73
N SER A 104 -26.10 1.76 2.54
CA SER A 104 -27.35 2.50 2.37
C SER A 104 -27.74 3.03 3.76
N GLU A 105 -27.04 4.06 4.19
CA GLU A 105 -27.34 4.76 5.45
C GLU A 105 -28.59 5.62 5.26
N THR A 106 -29.75 5.00 5.49
CA THR A 106 -30.74 5.69 6.35
C THR A 106 -30.16 5.68 7.77
N ILE A 107 -29.34 6.70 8.02
CA ILE A 107 -28.70 7.17 9.26
C ILE A 107 -29.03 6.36 10.53
N THR A 108 -27.99 5.82 11.18
CA THR A 108 -27.74 6.05 12.61
C THR A 108 -26.23 6.00 12.82
N LEU A 109 -25.70 7.07 13.39
CA LEU A 109 -24.30 7.32 13.68
C LEU A 109 -23.69 6.14 14.46
N THR A 110 -22.84 5.34 13.79
CA THR A 110 -21.90 4.43 14.47
C THR A 110 -20.50 4.74 13.97
N PRO A 111 -19.57 5.22 14.82
CA PRO A 111 -18.20 5.50 14.42
C PRO A 111 -17.44 4.18 14.29
N PHE A 112 -17.58 3.49 13.15
CA PHE A 112 -16.71 2.36 12.80
C PHE A 112 -15.39 2.89 12.24
N LEU A 113 -14.55 3.43 13.13
CA LEU A 113 -13.10 3.51 12.90
C LEU A 113 -12.37 2.59 13.88
N ASN A 114 -12.62 1.28 13.81
CA ASN A 114 -11.77 0.31 14.50
C ASN A 114 -10.83 -0.37 13.50
N SER A 115 -9.74 0.34 13.19
CA SER A 115 -8.48 -0.30 12.82
C SER A 115 -8.05 -1.23 13.95
N PRO A 116 -7.67 -2.49 13.70
CA PRO A 116 -7.13 -3.36 14.72
C PRO A 116 -5.65 -3.02 14.90
N ALA A 117 -5.38 -1.98 15.70
CA ALA A 117 -4.02 -1.64 16.11
C ALA A 117 -4.01 -1.22 17.59
N SER A 118 -4.37 -2.14 18.50
CA SER A 118 -3.89 -2.15 19.89
C SER A 118 -3.80 -0.78 20.61
N SER A 119 -4.86 0.02 20.61
CA SER A 119 -4.82 1.37 21.16
C SER A 119 -5.93 1.56 22.19
N LYS A 120 -5.52 1.60 23.46
CA LYS A 120 -6.26 1.91 24.69
C LYS A 120 -7.62 2.62 24.52
N ILE A 121 -8.61 2.20 25.31
CA ILE A 121 -9.96 2.76 25.35
C ILE A 121 -9.92 4.17 25.94
N ASN A 122 -10.34 5.18 25.18
CA ASN A 122 -10.42 6.54 25.69
C ASN A 122 -11.64 6.71 26.61
N ILE A 123 -11.43 6.97 27.90
CA ILE A 123 -12.49 7.09 28.91
C ILE A 123 -13.41 8.30 28.66
N ASN A 124 -12.90 9.37 28.06
CA ASN A 124 -13.67 10.59 27.80
C ASN A 124 -14.60 10.46 26.59
N THR A 125 -14.25 9.61 25.61
CA THR A 125 -15.02 9.48 24.37
C THR A 125 -15.72 8.12 24.21
N ALA A 126 -15.28 7.10 24.95
CA ALA A 126 -15.81 5.74 24.82
C ALA A 126 -17.31 5.66 25.10
N GLY A 127 -18.01 4.83 24.33
CA GLY A 127 -19.39 4.45 24.57
C GLY A 127 -19.55 3.47 25.73
N SER A 128 -20.80 3.26 26.18
CA SER A 128 -21.11 2.33 27.28
C SER A 128 -20.64 0.91 27.00
N GLU A 129 -20.76 0.44 25.75
CA GLU A 129 -20.33 -0.90 25.34
C GLU A 129 -18.81 -1.04 25.32
N GLU A 130 -18.09 0.00 24.90
CA GLU A 130 -16.62 0.03 24.89
C GLU A 130 -16.05 0.06 26.30
N LEU A 131 -16.63 0.87 27.20
CA LEU A 131 -16.23 0.90 28.61
C LEU A 131 -16.43 -0.46 29.29
N GLN A 132 -17.46 -1.22 28.92
CA GLN A 132 -17.73 -2.56 29.46
C GLN A 132 -16.70 -3.62 29.03
N THR A 133 -15.85 -3.33 28.03
CA THR A 133 -14.74 -4.22 27.70
C THR A 133 -13.61 -4.16 28.73
N LEU A 134 -13.59 -3.14 29.61
CA LEU A 134 -12.62 -3.01 30.68
C LEU A 134 -12.90 -4.00 31.84
N PRO A 135 -11.85 -4.63 32.40
CA PRO A 135 -12.01 -5.67 33.41
C PRO A 135 -12.61 -5.13 34.73
N GLY A 136 -13.85 -5.53 35.01
CA GLY A 136 -14.58 -5.12 36.21
C GLY A 136 -15.49 -3.91 36.01
N ILE A 137 -15.71 -3.49 34.76
CA ILE A 137 -16.74 -2.53 34.35
C ILE A 137 -17.93 -3.30 33.78
N GLY A 138 -19.08 -3.20 34.47
CA GLY A 138 -20.36 -3.64 33.93
C GLY A 138 -21.24 -2.44 33.57
N ALA A 139 -22.43 -2.70 33.01
CA ALA A 139 -23.37 -1.67 32.55
C ALA A 139 -23.60 -0.52 33.55
N LYS A 140 -23.73 -0.83 34.86
CA LYS A 140 -23.91 0.18 35.91
C LYS A 140 -22.69 1.12 36.00
N LYS A 141 -21.49 0.57 36.12
CA LYS A 141 -20.25 1.36 36.23
C LYS A 141 -19.96 2.16 34.97
N ALA A 142 -20.23 1.58 33.80
CA ALA A 142 -20.09 2.31 32.54
C ALA A 142 -21.01 3.54 32.50
N ALA A 143 -22.26 3.39 32.94
CA ALA A 143 -23.19 4.51 33.06
C ALA A 143 -22.70 5.56 34.07
N ASP A 144 -22.16 5.13 35.22
CA ASP A 144 -21.64 6.03 36.25
C ASP A 144 -20.42 6.84 35.75
N ILE A 145 -19.52 6.22 34.95
CA ILE A 145 -18.39 6.91 34.29
C ILE A 145 -18.90 7.98 33.32
N ILE A 146 -19.89 7.64 32.48
CA ILE A 146 -20.47 8.57 31.50
C ILE A 146 -21.15 9.75 32.21
N ALA A 147 -21.95 9.47 33.25
CA ALA A 147 -22.60 10.50 34.04
C ALA A 147 -21.59 11.41 34.72
N TYR A 148 -20.49 10.85 35.24
CA TYR A 148 -19.42 11.64 35.85
C TYR A 148 -18.75 12.60 34.87
N ARG A 149 -18.36 12.13 33.67
CA ARG A 149 -17.70 13.01 32.67
C ARG A 149 -18.65 14.08 32.15
N GLU A 150 -19.93 13.80 32.00
CA GLU A 150 -20.93 14.78 31.57
C GLU A 150 -21.17 15.86 32.64
N ALA A 151 -21.13 15.50 33.92
CA ALA A 151 -21.32 16.43 35.02
C ALA A 151 -20.07 17.24 35.38
N ASN A 152 -18.88 16.64 35.26
CA ASN A 152 -17.62 17.22 35.75
C ASN A 152 -16.67 17.69 34.64
N GLY A 153 -17.03 17.50 33.37
CA GLY A 153 -16.25 17.96 32.22
C GLY A 153 -15.14 17.01 31.78
N GLY A 154 -15.27 15.70 32.04
CA GLY A 154 -14.28 14.69 31.67
C GLY A 154 -13.31 14.30 32.79
N PHE A 155 -12.39 13.41 32.44
CA PHE A 155 -11.27 12.95 33.26
C PHE A 155 -9.97 13.50 32.68
N SER A 156 -9.09 14.01 33.55
CA SER A 156 -7.77 14.54 33.16
C SER A 156 -6.69 13.46 33.24
N GLU A 157 -6.89 12.47 34.09
CA GLU A 157 -6.03 11.30 34.23
C GLU A 157 -6.84 10.03 34.54
N ILE A 158 -6.23 8.86 34.34
CA ILE A 158 -6.87 7.57 34.65
C ILE A 158 -7.19 7.44 36.15
N SER A 159 -6.39 8.07 37.02
CA SER A 159 -6.59 8.11 38.48
C SER A 159 -7.90 8.79 38.88
N ASP A 160 -8.41 9.72 38.06
CA ASP A 160 -9.66 10.45 38.32
C ASP A 160 -10.89 9.53 38.32
N LEU A 161 -10.77 8.32 37.77
CA LEU A 161 -11.81 7.29 37.87
C LEU A 161 -12.12 6.87 39.31
N LEU A 162 -11.24 7.18 40.29
CA LEU A 162 -11.51 6.99 41.71
C LEU A 162 -12.71 7.82 42.21
N ASN A 163 -13.05 8.89 41.51
CA ASN A 163 -14.20 9.73 41.84
C ASN A 163 -15.54 9.08 41.43
N VAL A 164 -15.50 7.97 40.68
CA VAL A 164 -16.70 7.22 40.26
C VAL A 164 -16.99 6.13 41.30
N GLU A 165 -18.23 6.08 41.76
CA GLU A 165 -18.66 5.14 42.79
C GLU A 165 -18.42 3.66 42.37
N GLY A 166 -17.73 2.90 43.22
CA GLY A 166 -17.47 1.48 42.98
C GLY A 166 -16.26 1.17 42.07
N LEU A 167 -15.45 2.18 41.72
CA LEU A 167 -14.11 2.00 41.15
C LEU A 167 -13.05 2.19 42.23
N GLY A 168 -12.41 1.09 42.63
CA GLY A 168 -11.28 1.12 43.57
C GLY A 168 -9.93 1.08 42.85
N GLU A 169 -8.88 1.50 43.55
CA GLU A 169 -7.48 1.57 43.06
C GLU A 169 -7.04 0.31 42.32
N LYS A 170 -7.29 -0.88 42.91
CA LYS A 170 -6.95 -2.19 42.31
C LYS A 170 -7.57 -2.44 40.94
N THR A 171 -8.70 -1.80 40.64
CA THR A 171 -9.37 -1.92 39.35
C THR A 171 -8.77 -0.95 38.34
N ILE A 172 -8.45 0.26 38.79
CA ILE A 172 -7.86 1.33 37.97
C ILE A 172 -6.42 1.00 37.57
N GLU A 173 -5.66 0.31 38.43
CA GLU A 173 -4.32 -0.21 38.10
C GLU A 173 -4.32 -1.03 36.79
N ARG A 174 -5.38 -1.81 36.57
CA ARG A 174 -5.53 -2.64 35.35
C ARG A 174 -5.88 -1.81 34.11
N PHE A 175 -6.28 -0.55 34.28
CA PHE A 175 -6.70 0.32 33.20
C PHE A 175 -5.55 1.13 32.62
N TYR A 176 -4.42 1.33 33.31
CA TYR A 176 -3.30 2.10 32.75
C TYR A 176 -2.76 1.51 31.43
N ASP A 177 -2.82 0.19 31.27
CA ASP A 177 -2.40 -0.49 30.05
C ASP A 177 -3.51 -0.59 28.99
N LEU A 178 -4.78 -0.38 29.39
CA LEU A 178 -5.97 -0.63 28.57
C LEU A 178 -6.78 0.63 28.22
N ALA A 179 -6.54 1.75 28.91
CA ALA A 179 -7.33 2.97 28.82
C ALA A 179 -6.47 4.24 28.72
N THR A 180 -7.03 5.28 28.12
CA THR A 180 -6.42 6.60 27.94
C THR A 180 -7.44 7.72 28.23
N VAL A 181 -6.95 8.95 28.38
CA VAL A 181 -7.74 10.17 28.62
C VAL A 181 -7.23 11.24 27.64
N GLU A 182 -7.76 11.23 26.42
CA GLU A 182 -7.50 12.26 25.40
C GLU A 182 -8.73 13.12 25.16
#